data_AF-A0A2P2J300-F1
#
_entry.id   AF-A0A2P2J300-F1
#
_cell.length_a   1.000
_cell.length_b   1.000
_cell.length_c   1.000
_cell.angle_alpha   90.00
_cell.angle_beta   90.00
_cell.angle_gamma   90.00
#
_symmetry.space_group_name_H-M   'P 1'
#
loop_
_entity.id
_entity.type
_entity.pdbx_description
1 polymer ?
#
loop_
_entity_poly.entity_id
_entity_poly.type
_entity_poly.pdbx_seq_one_letter_code
_entity_poly.pdbx_strand_id
1 'polypeptide(L)'
;MTLAKVIQHIFAQENSDRDLLRNCFNSLMEVSIRLKEVQEDMEEDDDLNEPEDDEDDDGDADSDYEDSEGDEREETEEEFLERYAKAASSLDNDSFVEEGDVDDQENEIELGSLEEGDEQGIVFSLIEKYRVALIHGQALPSQTISNFLNVFPECKIFFL
;
A
#
# COMPACT_ATOMS: atom_id res chain seq x y z
N MET A 1 -2.14 2.16 4.76
CA MET A 1 -2.07 2.58 6.18
C MET A 1 -2.06 1.43 7.21
N THR A 2 -0.88 0.88 7.53
CA THR A 2 -0.73 -0.24 8.50
C THR A 2 -0.99 0.16 9.95
N LEU A 3 -0.46 1.31 10.40
CA LEU A 3 -0.63 1.78 11.79
C LEU A 3 -2.11 2.00 12.17
N ALA A 4 -2.92 2.53 11.26
CA ALA A 4 -4.36 2.69 11.48
C ALA A 4 -5.05 1.34 11.71
N LYS A 5 -4.71 0.30 10.94
CA LYS A 5 -5.23 -1.06 11.12
C LYS A 5 -4.79 -1.66 12.46
N VAL A 6 -3.54 -1.45 12.86
CA VAL A 6 -3.03 -1.90 14.18
C VAL A 6 -3.82 -1.27 15.31
N ILE A 7 -4.07 0.04 15.26
CA ILE A 7 -4.87 0.75 16.27
C ILE A 7 -6.30 0.18 16.35
N GLN A 8 -6.94 -0.06 15.21
CA GLN A 8 -8.27 -0.70 15.18
C GLN A 8 -8.25 -2.11 15.80
N HIS A 9 -7.19 -2.88 15.54
CA HIS A 9 -7.03 -4.21 16.12
C HIS A 9 -6.83 -4.16 17.63
N ILE A 10 -6.04 -3.20 18.14
CA ILE A 10 -5.88 -2.98 19.59
C ILE A 10 -7.23 -2.67 20.24
N PHE A 11 -8.08 -1.88 19.60
CA PHE A 11 -9.43 -1.61 20.10
C PHE A 11 -10.37 -2.82 20.05
N ALA A 12 -10.15 -3.77 19.15
CA ALA A 12 -10.93 -5.00 19.07
C ALA A 12 -10.55 -6.02 20.16
N GLN A 13 -9.41 -5.85 20.83
CA GLN A 13 -8.95 -6.74 21.89
C GLN A 13 -9.44 -6.26 23.27
N GLU A 14 -9.92 -7.20 24.11
CA GLU A 14 -10.38 -6.89 25.47
C GLU A 14 -9.25 -6.44 26.42
N ASN A 15 -7.99 -6.74 26.10
CA ASN A 15 -6.81 -6.36 26.88
C ASN A 15 -5.90 -5.41 26.09
N SER A 16 -6.42 -4.23 25.77
CA SER A 16 -5.66 -3.21 25.04
C SER A 16 -4.54 -2.63 25.91
N ASP A 17 -3.30 -2.80 25.47
CA ASP A 17 -2.14 -2.11 26.03
C ASP A 17 -2.22 -0.63 25.67
N ARG A 18 -2.42 0.22 26.69
CA ARG A 18 -2.56 1.66 26.52
C ARG A 18 -1.26 2.33 26.08
N ASP A 19 -0.12 1.79 26.48
CA ASP A 19 1.18 2.33 26.10
C ASP A 19 1.45 2.03 24.62
N LEU A 20 1.15 0.81 24.17
CA LEU A 20 1.22 0.46 22.76
C LEU A 20 0.27 1.33 21.93
N LEU A 21 -0.99 1.46 22.35
CA LEU A 21 -1.97 2.31 21.67
C LEU A 21 -1.49 3.76 21.56
N ARG A 22 -0.96 4.32 22.64
CA ARG A 22 -0.41 5.68 22.66
C ARG A 22 0.75 5.83 21.68
N ASN A 23 1.70 4.89 21.72
CA ASN A 23 2.87 4.93 20.85
C ASN A 23 2.47 4.80 19.38
N CYS A 24 1.57 3.86 19.05
CA CYS A 24 1.05 3.72 17.70
C CYS A 24 0.31 4.98 17.23
N PHE A 25 -0.51 5.59 18.08
CA PHE A 25 -1.22 6.81 17.71
C PHE A 25 -0.27 8.01 17.56
N ASN A 26 0.73 8.14 18.42
CA ASN A 26 1.77 9.16 18.30
C ASN A 26 2.55 9.00 16.99
N SER A 27 3.01 7.78 16.69
CA SER A 27 3.68 7.48 15.42
C SER A 27 2.79 7.70 14.22
N LEU A 28 1.48 7.42 14.32
CA LEU A 28 0.53 7.71 13.24
C LEU A 28 0.49 9.21 12.94
N MET A 29 0.35 10.07 13.96
CA MET A 29 0.37 11.52 13.77
C MET A 29 1.68 12.01 13.16
N GLU A 30 2.83 11.51 13.65
CA GLU A 30 4.15 11.90 13.13
C GLU A 30 4.36 11.48 11.66
N VAL A 31 3.94 10.27 11.30
CA VAL A 31 4.06 9.77 9.92
C VAL A 31 3.08 10.50 9.00
N SER A 32 1.87 10.81 9.46
CA SER A 32 0.90 11.61 8.69
C SER A 32 1.41 13.00 8.36
N ILE A 33 2.10 13.66 9.30
CA ILE A 33 2.76 14.95 9.04
C ILE A 33 3.78 14.80 7.91
N ARG A 34 4.71 13.85 8.03
CA ARG A 34 5.76 13.64 7.03
C ARG A 34 5.21 13.24 5.67
N LEU A 35 4.15 12.43 5.65
CA LEU A 35 3.50 12.03 4.41
C LEU A 35 2.95 13.25 3.67
N LYS A 36 2.29 14.16 4.39
CA LYS A 36 1.78 15.39 3.81
C LYS A 36 2.90 16.32 3.32
N GLU A 37 3.98 16.46 4.09
CA GLU A 37 5.17 17.22 3.67
C GLU A 37 5.74 16.67 2.33
N VAL A 38 5.86 15.34 2.20
CA VAL A 38 6.34 14.70 0.96
C VAL A 38 5.34 14.85 -0.19
N GLN A 39 4.03 14.76 0.08
CA GLN A 39 3.00 15.01 -0.94
C GLN A 39 3.06 16.43 -1.48
N GLU A 40 3.18 17.43 -0.59
CA GLU A 40 3.33 18.83 -0.97
C GLU A 40 4.61 19.07 -1.78
N ASP A 41 5.74 18.47 -1.41
CA ASP A 41 7.00 18.56 -2.15
C ASP A 41 6.92 17.94 -3.57
N MET A 42 6.12 16.88 -3.76
CA MET A 42 5.95 16.23 -5.07
C MET A 42 4.99 16.99 -5.99
N GLU A 43 3.98 17.69 -5.44
CA GLU A 43 3.03 18.49 -6.23
C GLU A 43 3.67 19.75 -6.84
N GLU A 44 4.80 20.23 -6.30
CA GLU A 44 5.51 21.41 -6.82
C GLU A 44 6.36 21.14 -8.09
N ASP A 45 6.56 19.88 -8.49
CA ASP A 45 7.42 19.50 -9.64
C ASP A 45 6.62 19.14 -10.93
N ASP A 46 5.28 19.15 -10.87
CA ASP A 46 4.40 18.67 -11.97
C ASP A 46 3.88 19.80 -12.89
N ASP A 47 4.47 21.00 -12.83
CA ASP A 47 4.06 22.18 -13.63
C ASP A 47 4.63 22.19 -15.06
N LEU A 48 4.94 21.01 -15.63
CA LEU A 48 5.50 20.84 -16.99
C LEU A 48 5.03 19.56 -17.70
N ASN A 49 3.75 19.44 -18.04
CA ASN A 49 3.37 18.86 -19.34
C ASN A 49 1.88 19.11 -19.67
N GLU A 50 1.64 20.01 -20.62
CA GLU A 50 0.39 19.98 -21.38
C GLU A 50 0.33 18.67 -22.21
N PRO A 51 -0.80 17.95 -22.22
CA PRO A 51 -0.96 16.79 -23.08
C PRO A 51 -1.12 17.25 -24.54
N GLU A 52 -0.19 16.87 -25.40
CA GLU A 52 -0.43 16.86 -26.85
C GLU A 52 -1.36 15.66 -27.15
N ASP A 53 -2.56 16.03 -27.57
CA ASP A 53 -3.62 15.22 -28.15
C ASP A 53 -3.12 14.61 -29.47
N ASP A 54 -2.94 13.28 -29.50
CA ASP A 54 -2.82 12.55 -30.77
C ASP A 54 -3.93 11.49 -30.81
N GLU A 55 -4.95 11.82 -31.61
CA GLU A 55 -6.05 10.98 -32.03
C GLU A 55 -5.58 9.81 -32.93
N ASP A 56 -6.38 8.73 -32.89
CA ASP A 56 -6.50 7.63 -33.85
C ASP A 56 -5.36 6.60 -34.03
N ASP A 57 -5.67 5.32 -33.76
CA ASP A 57 -5.92 4.38 -34.86
C ASP A 57 -6.68 3.12 -34.38
N ASP A 58 -7.81 2.87 -35.04
CA ASP A 58 -8.69 1.72 -34.90
C ASP A 58 -7.99 0.43 -35.34
N GLY A 59 -8.00 -0.60 -34.49
CA GLY A 59 -7.41 -1.91 -34.78
C GLY A 59 -8.28 -3.08 -34.32
N ASP A 60 -9.44 -3.24 -34.96
CA ASP A 60 -10.26 -4.46 -34.95
C ASP A 60 -9.43 -5.71 -35.30
N ALA A 61 -9.39 -6.70 -34.41
CA ALA A 61 -8.99 -8.07 -34.73
C ALA A 61 -9.62 -9.06 -33.75
N ASP A 62 -10.87 -9.37 -34.05
CA ASP A 62 -11.44 -10.72 -34.17
C ASP A 62 -11.20 -11.73 -33.03
N SER A 63 -12.32 -12.11 -32.41
CA SER A 63 -12.43 -13.21 -31.48
C SER A 63 -12.29 -14.55 -32.21
N ASP A 64 -11.36 -15.39 -31.78
CA ASP A 64 -11.46 -16.83 -32.02
C ASP A 64 -11.39 -17.56 -30.67
N TYR A 65 -12.56 -17.70 -30.05
CA TYR A 65 -12.77 -18.62 -28.93
C TYR A 65 -12.84 -20.03 -29.51
N GLU A 66 -11.68 -20.67 -29.69
CA GLU A 66 -11.65 -22.13 -29.81
C GLU A 66 -12.03 -22.73 -28.46
N ASP A 67 -13.33 -23.01 -28.31
CA ASP A 67 -13.90 -23.91 -27.32
C ASP A 67 -13.36 -25.32 -27.56
N SER A 68 -12.12 -25.55 -27.12
CA SER A 68 -11.58 -26.90 -27.02
C SER A 68 -12.22 -27.51 -25.79
N GLU A 69 -13.30 -28.27 -25.99
CA GLU A 69 -13.83 -29.20 -25.00
C GLU A 69 -12.75 -30.24 -24.69
N GLY A 70 -11.80 -29.85 -23.85
CA GLY A 70 -10.82 -30.71 -23.26
C GLY A 70 -11.55 -31.65 -22.33
N ASP A 71 -11.58 -32.93 -22.67
CA ASP A 71 -11.97 -34.02 -21.79
C ASP A 71 -11.22 -33.84 -20.46
N GLU A 72 -11.90 -33.25 -19.46
CA GLU A 72 -11.42 -33.01 -18.09
C GLU A 72 -11.31 -34.37 -17.37
N ARG A 73 -10.41 -35.22 -17.88
CA ARG A 73 -9.99 -36.42 -17.18
C ARG A 73 -9.10 -35.99 -16.02
N GLU A 74 -9.25 -36.69 -14.90
CA GLU A 74 -8.40 -36.49 -13.73
C GLU A 74 -6.94 -36.71 -14.14
N GLU A 75 -6.11 -35.67 -13.96
CA GLU A 75 -4.70 -35.72 -14.30
C GLU A 75 -3.99 -36.79 -13.47
N THR A 76 -3.17 -37.60 -14.13
CA THR A 76 -2.31 -38.56 -13.44
C THR A 76 -1.10 -37.84 -12.81
N GLU A 77 -0.54 -38.38 -11.73
CA GLU A 77 0.63 -37.79 -11.04
C GLU A 77 1.80 -37.49 -11.99
N GLU A 78 2.02 -38.33 -13.01
CA GLU A 78 3.09 -38.15 -14.00
C GLU A 78 2.87 -36.91 -14.88
N GLU A 79 1.63 -36.68 -15.34
CA GLU A 79 1.25 -35.51 -16.14
C GLU A 79 1.40 -34.21 -15.32
N PHE A 80 1.04 -34.24 -14.03
CA PHE A 80 1.23 -33.11 -13.11
C PHE A 80 2.72 -32.75 -12.98
N LEU A 81 3.56 -33.77 -12.77
CA LEU A 81 5.01 -33.61 -12.62
C LEU A 81 5.65 -33.11 -13.92
N GLU A 82 5.22 -33.60 -15.07
CA GLU A 82 5.72 -33.14 -16.37
C GLU A 82 5.37 -31.66 -16.61
N ARG A 83 4.14 -31.24 -16.29
CA ARG A 83 3.74 -29.84 -16.38
C ARG A 83 4.56 -28.94 -15.46
N TYR A 84 4.76 -29.36 -14.21
CA TYR A 84 5.55 -28.60 -13.24
C TYR A 84 7.01 -28.50 -13.66
N ALA A 85 7.62 -29.60 -14.12
CA ALA A 85 8.98 -29.62 -14.64
C ALA A 85 9.14 -28.68 -15.85
N LYS A 86 8.16 -28.65 -16.75
CA LYS A 86 8.14 -27.75 -17.91
C LYS A 86 8.02 -26.27 -17.50
N ALA A 87 7.14 -25.96 -16.55
CA ALA A 87 6.99 -24.61 -16.02
C ALA A 87 8.27 -24.13 -15.31
N ALA A 88 8.86 -24.99 -14.47
CA ALA A 88 10.12 -24.69 -13.80
C ALA A 88 11.26 -24.46 -14.79
N SER A 89 11.38 -25.30 -15.83
CA SER A 89 12.40 -25.14 -16.88
C SER A 89 12.20 -23.88 -17.73
N SER A 90 10.96 -23.37 -17.83
CA SER A 90 10.66 -22.14 -18.57
C SER A 90 11.05 -20.90 -17.76
N LEU A 91 10.82 -20.92 -16.43
CA LEU A 91 11.29 -19.88 -15.51
C LEU A 91 12.82 -19.81 -15.47
N ASP A 92 13.50 -20.96 -15.47
CA ASP A 92 14.97 -21.03 -15.38
C ASP A 92 15.69 -20.55 -16.66
N ASN A 93 15.03 -20.65 -17.82
CA ASN A 93 15.56 -20.14 -19.09
C ASN A 93 15.31 -18.64 -19.31
N ASP A 94 14.31 -18.05 -18.66
CA ASP A 94 14.00 -16.62 -18.75
C ASP A 94 14.68 -15.80 -17.63
N SER A 95 15.16 -16.49 -16.60
CA SER A 95 15.91 -15.96 -15.47
C SER A 95 17.38 -16.37 -15.55
N PHE A 96 18.15 -15.73 -16.44
CA PHE A 96 19.62 -15.79 -16.37
C PHE A 96 20.10 -15.07 -15.10
N VAL A 97 20.01 -15.74 -13.96
CA VAL A 97 20.66 -15.30 -12.72
C VAL A 97 21.98 -16.05 -12.66
N GLU A 98 23.00 -15.41 -13.22
CA GLU A 98 24.40 -15.83 -13.05
C GLU A 98 24.71 -15.79 -11.54
N GLU A 99 24.91 -16.96 -10.92
CA GLU A 99 25.53 -17.06 -9.59
C GLU A 99 27.02 -16.66 -9.68
N GLY A 100 27.26 -15.38 -9.95
CA GLY A 100 28.56 -14.73 -9.94
C GLY A 100 28.48 -13.56 -8.97
N ASP A 101 29.43 -13.51 -8.03
CA ASP A 101 29.69 -12.45 -7.04
C ASP A 101 29.05 -11.09 -7.39
N VAL A 102 27.90 -10.79 -6.78
CA VAL A 102 27.03 -9.65 -7.13
C VAL A 102 27.55 -8.39 -6.43
N ASP A 103 28.63 -7.80 -6.96
CA ASP A 103 28.89 -6.37 -6.75
C ASP A 103 27.88 -5.60 -7.63
N ASP A 104 26.95 -4.92 -6.96
CA ASP A 104 26.10 -3.83 -7.49
C ASP A 104 25.34 -4.08 -8.80
N GLN A 105 24.51 -5.13 -8.85
CA GLN A 105 23.32 -5.05 -9.71
C GLN A 105 22.22 -4.31 -8.93
N GLU A 106 22.02 -3.05 -9.31
CA GLU A 106 20.85 -2.24 -8.94
C GLU A 106 19.59 -2.88 -9.54
N ASN A 107 19.14 -3.99 -8.97
CA ASN A 107 17.82 -4.51 -9.26
C ASN A 107 16.84 -3.58 -8.56
N GLU A 108 16.27 -2.64 -9.32
CA GLU A 108 15.11 -1.86 -8.90
C GLU A 108 14.05 -2.85 -8.43
N ILE A 109 13.81 -2.87 -7.11
CA ILE A 109 12.78 -3.72 -6.53
C ILE A 109 11.47 -3.21 -7.12
N GLU A 110 10.75 -4.07 -7.84
CA GLU A 110 9.41 -3.78 -8.32
C GLU A 110 8.49 -3.66 -7.10
N LEU A 111 8.44 -2.46 -6.54
CA LEU A 111 7.49 -2.06 -5.52
C LEU A 111 6.15 -2.02 -6.23
N GLY A 112 5.39 -3.11 -6.16
CA GLY A 112 4.03 -3.18 -6.73
C GLY A 112 3.19 -1.97 -6.32
N SER A 113 2.16 -1.65 -7.10
CA SER A 113 1.35 -0.45 -6.89
C SER A 113 0.79 -0.40 -5.46
N LEU A 114 1.22 0.61 -4.71
CA LEU A 114 0.58 0.95 -3.45
C LEU A 114 -0.82 1.42 -3.80
N GLU A 115 -1.85 0.66 -3.40
CA GLU A 115 -3.25 1.05 -3.58
C GLU A 115 -3.43 2.49 -3.10
N GLU A 116 -3.66 3.40 -4.06
CA GLU A 116 -3.79 4.85 -3.87
C GLU A 116 -5.11 5.11 -3.13
N GLY A 117 -5.06 4.94 -1.82
CA GLY A 117 -6.20 5.10 -0.94
C GLY A 117 -5.95 6.27 -0.02
N ASP A 118 -6.87 7.25 -0.02
CA ASP A 118 -6.83 8.48 0.79
C ASP A 118 -6.37 8.21 2.25
N GLU A 119 -5.05 8.32 2.48
CA GLU A 119 -4.46 7.99 3.78
C GLU A 119 -4.87 9.01 4.83
N GLN A 120 -5.06 10.27 4.42
CA GLN A 120 -5.52 11.35 5.28
C GLN A 120 -6.95 11.07 5.76
N GLY A 121 -7.85 10.71 4.85
CA GLY A 121 -9.22 10.33 5.17
C GLY A 121 -9.30 9.13 6.12
N ILE A 122 -8.41 8.14 5.96
CA ILE A 122 -8.31 7.01 6.89
C ILE A 122 -7.93 7.49 8.31
N VAL A 123 -6.96 8.40 8.43
CA VAL A 123 -6.51 8.94 9.72
C VAL A 123 -7.62 9.75 10.38
N PHE A 124 -8.29 10.61 9.62
CA PHE A 124 -9.37 11.45 10.15
C PHE A 124 -10.55 10.61 10.63
N SER A 125 -10.95 9.62 9.83
CA SER A 125 -12.01 8.67 10.20
C SER A 125 -11.66 7.89 11.47
N LEU A 126 -10.39 7.53 11.65
CA LEU A 126 -9.91 6.85 12.85
C LEU A 126 -9.99 7.76 14.09
N ILE A 127 -9.53 9.00 13.97
CA ILE A 127 -9.56 9.99 15.05
C ILE A 127 -11.01 10.28 15.45
N GLU A 128 -11.89 10.52 14.48
CA GLU A 128 -13.30 10.80 14.74
C GLU A 128 -13.97 9.63 15.49
N LYS A 129 -13.78 8.40 15.00
CA LYS A 129 -14.39 7.19 15.56
C LYS A 129 -13.92 6.90 16.99
N TYR A 130 -12.63 7.12 17.28
CA TYR A 130 -12.02 6.72 18.55
C TYR A 130 -11.54 7.90 19.42
N ARG A 131 -12.01 9.14 19.15
CA ARG A 131 -11.56 10.38 19.81
C ARG A 131 -11.44 10.30 21.32
N VAL A 132 -12.41 9.67 21.98
CA VAL A 132 -12.45 9.59 23.45
C VAL A 132 -11.30 8.73 23.96
N ALA A 133 -11.02 7.61 23.29
CA ALA A 133 -9.98 6.69 23.70
C ALA A 133 -8.58 7.14 23.24
N LEU A 134 -8.48 7.80 22.09
CA LEU A 134 -7.22 8.28 21.52
C LEU A 134 -6.75 9.60 22.13
N ILE A 135 -7.66 10.55 22.35
CA ILE A 135 -7.30 11.92 22.75
C ILE A 135 -7.54 12.14 24.25
N HIS A 136 -8.72 11.79 24.74
CA HIS A 136 -9.08 12.04 26.15
C HIS A 136 -8.53 10.99 27.11
N GLY A 137 -8.25 9.78 26.60
CA GLY A 137 -7.76 8.64 27.38
C GLY A 137 -6.24 8.52 27.47
N GLN A 138 -5.48 9.40 26.79
CA GLN A 138 -4.04 9.23 26.59
C GLN A 138 -3.25 10.49 26.98
N ALA A 139 -2.08 10.29 27.61
CA ALA A 139 -1.11 11.35 27.86
C ALA A 139 -0.23 11.56 26.61
N LEU A 140 -0.78 12.20 25.59
CA LEU A 140 -0.08 12.46 24.34
C LEU A 140 0.94 13.61 24.47
N PRO A 141 2.09 13.55 23.78
CA PRO A 141 3.05 14.65 23.77
C PRO A 141 2.45 15.93 23.17
N SER A 142 2.45 17.02 23.93
CA SER A 142 1.89 18.31 23.48
C SER A 142 2.54 18.83 22.20
N GLN A 143 3.82 18.55 21.98
CA GLN A 143 4.53 18.97 20.77
C GLN A 143 3.99 18.26 19.54
N THR A 144 3.77 16.94 19.61
CA THR A 144 3.25 16.17 18.49
C THR A 144 1.84 16.61 18.13
N ILE A 145 0.98 16.84 19.13
CA ILE A 145 -0.37 17.36 18.90
C ILE A 145 -0.30 18.74 18.23
N SER A 146 0.53 19.65 18.73
CA SER A 146 0.64 21.00 18.16
C SER A 146 1.14 20.97 16.72
N ASN A 147 2.14 20.15 16.42
CA ASN A 147 2.67 20.01 15.06
C ASN A 147 1.59 19.41 14.15
N PHE A 148 0.91 18.36 14.60
CA PHE A 148 -0.17 17.72 13.85
C PHE A 148 -1.31 18.70 13.53
N LEU A 149 -1.75 19.50 14.50
CA LEU A 149 -2.83 20.48 14.31
C LEU A 149 -2.41 21.73 13.51
N ASN A 150 -1.11 21.97 13.36
CA ASN A 150 -0.60 23.01 12.45
C ASN A 150 -0.69 22.55 11.00
N VAL A 151 -0.38 21.27 10.75
CA VAL A 151 -0.43 20.65 9.41
C VAL A 151 -1.86 20.27 9.01
N PHE A 152 -2.68 19.81 9.97
CA PHE A 152 -4.07 19.40 9.80
C PHE A 152 -5.01 20.22 10.69
N PRO A 153 -5.26 21.50 10.37
CA PRO A 153 -6.09 22.38 11.19
C PRO A 153 -7.55 21.91 11.31
N GLU A 154 -8.07 21.19 10.33
CA GLU A 154 -9.40 20.57 10.31
C GLU A 154 -9.59 19.58 11.46
N CYS A 155 -8.51 18.94 11.92
CA CYS A 155 -8.57 18.00 13.03
C CYS A 155 -8.79 18.67 14.40
N LYS A 156 -8.67 20.00 14.52
CA LYS A 156 -8.82 20.72 15.80
C LYS A 156 -10.14 20.39 16.50
N ILE A 157 -11.22 20.18 15.75
CA ILE A 157 -12.55 19.85 16.30
C ILE A 157 -12.57 18.54 17.10
N PHE A 158 -11.64 17.62 16.83
CA PHE A 158 -11.58 16.34 17.51
C PHE A 158 -10.81 16.41 18.84
N PHE A 159 -10.01 17.46 19.03
CA PHE A 159 -9.16 17.68 20.21
C PHE A 159 -9.73 18.69 21.22
N LEU A 160 -10.94 19.21 20.95
CA LEU A 160 -11.74 20.07 21.85
C LEU A 160 -12.70 19.25 22.70
#